data_AF-A0AB38YGJ4-F1
#
_entry.id   AF-A0AB38YGJ4-F1
#
_cell.length_a   1.000
_cell.length_b   1.000
_cell.length_c   1.000
_cell.angle_alpha   90.00
_cell.angle_beta   90.00
_cell.angle_gamma   90.00
#
_symmetry.space_group_name_H-M   'P 1'
#
loop_
_entity.id
_entity.type
_entity.pdbx_description
1 polymer ?
#
loop_
_entity_poly.entity_id
_entity_poly.type
_entity_poly.pdbx_seq_one_letter_code
_entity_poly.pdbx_strand_id
1 'polypeptide(L)' 'MGQLDTTRRSHVYELLEENAIGPEELAYCLGKEPKVMSAMLRQGSHLHISDDLARQIEQAFSKPAFWLDGDDPSDNTLTH' A
#
# COMPACT_ATOMS: atom_id res chain seq x y z
N MET A 1 16.34 4.02 -2.44
CA MET A 1 15.01 3.46 -2.18
C MET A 1 15.20 2.25 -1.28
N GLY A 2 14.52 2.17 -0.13
CA GLY A 2 14.56 0.95 0.67
C GLY A 2 13.77 -0.17 -0.02
N GLN A 3 14.08 -1.44 0.27
CA GLN A 3 13.31 -2.58 -0.24
C GLN A 3 11.84 -2.52 0.20
N LEU A 4 11.60 -2.13 1.47
CA LEU A 4 10.27 -1.97 2.07
C LEU A 4 9.38 -0.95 1.33
N ASP A 5 9.98 0.15 0.88
CA ASP A 5 9.32 1.18 0.09
C ASP A 5 8.76 0.65 -1.24
N THR A 6 9.54 -0.21 -1.88
CA THR A 6 9.18 -0.83 -3.16
C THR A 6 8.06 -1.86 -2.94
N THR A 7 8.18 -2.70 -1.90
CA THR A 7 7.15 -3.68 -1.54
C THR A 7 5.81 -3.03 -1.24
N ARG A 8 5.79 -2.02 -0.35
CA ARG A 8 4.56 -1.28 0.00
C ARG A 8 3.89 -0.69 -1.22
N ARG A 9 4.65 -0.08 -2.13
CA ARG A 9 4.08 0.48 -3.37
C ARG A 9 3.48 -0.61 -4.26
N SER A 10 4.17 -1.74 -4.43
CA SER A 10 3.66 -2.87 -5.22
C SER A 10 2.33 -3.35 -4.66
N HIS A 11 2.26 -3.59 -3.36
CA HIS A 11 1.05 -4.08 -2.71
C HIS A 11 -0.08 -3.06 -2.72
N VAL A 12 0.22 -1.75 -2.65
CA VAL A 12 -0.79 -0.72 -2.87
C VAL A 12 -1.33 -0.79 -4.31
N TYR A 13 -0.49 -0.98 -5.33
CA TYR A 13 -0.97 -1.14 -6.70
C TYR A 13 -1.87 -2.37 -6.86
N GLU A 14 -1.50 -3.49 -6.25
CA GLU A 14 -2.35 -4.70 -6.25
C GLU A 14 -3.73 -4.40 -5.65
N LEU A 15 -3.76 -3.70 -4.52
CA LEU A 15 -5.00 -3.30 -3.86
C LEU A 15 -5.84 -2.34 -4.73
N LEU A 16 -5.21 -1.39 -5.43
CA LEU A 16 -5.89 -0.51 -6.37
C LEU A 16 -6.53 -1.30 -7.52
N GLU A 17 -5.83 -2.28 -8.07
CA GLU A 17 -6.34 -3.16 -9.13
C GLU A 17 -7.47 -4.06 -8.63
N GLU A 18 -7.31 -4.70 -7.46
CA GLU A 18 -8.32 -5.55 -6.82
C GLU A 18 -9.65 -4.82 -6.60
N ASN A 19 -9.58 -3.53 -6.25
CA ASN A 19 -10.74 -2.71 -5.93
C ASN A 19 -11.22 -1.86 -7.10
N ALA A 20 -10.54 -1.92 -8.26
CA ALA A 20 -10.81 -1.10 -9.45
C ALA A 20 -10.85 0.41 -9.15
N ILE A 21 -9.93 0.89 -8.30
CA ILE A 21 -9.82 2.30 -7.90
C ILE A 21 -8.45 2.88 -8.26
N GLY A 22 -8.37 4.20 -8.40
CA GLY A 22 -7.13 4.93 -8.61
C GLY A 22 -6.48 5.48 -7.32
N PRO A 23 -5.26 6.02 -7.43
CA PRO A 23 -4.56 6.70 -6.33
C PRO A 23 -5.36 7.85 -5.69
N GLU A 24 -6.19 8.56 -6.47
CA GLU A 24 -7.03 9.64 -5.97
C GLU A 24 -8.18 9.10 -5.10
N GLU A 25 -8.81 8.01 -5.51
CA GLU A 25 -9.86 7.32 -4.77
C GLU A 25 -9.34 6.74 -3.46
N LEU A 26 -8.15 6.14 -3.49
CA LEU A 26 -7.45 5.72 -2.28
C LEU A 26 -7.27 6.88 -1.30
N ALA A 27 -6.90 8.07 -1.78
CA ALA A 27 -6.76 9.23 -0.92
C ALA A 27 -8.09 9.63 -0.27
N TYR A 28 -9.20 9.58 -1.02
CA TYR A 28 -10.53 9.84 -0.47
C TYR A 28 -10.93 8.81 0.59
N CYS A 29 -10.65 7.52 0.36
CA CYS A 29 -10.90 6.46 1.35
C CYS A 29 -10.15 6.69 2.68
N LEU A 30 -8.98 7.31 2.63
CA LEU A 30 -8.12 7.58 3.79
C LEU A 30 -8.27 9.00 4.35
N GLY A 31 -9.13 9.83 3.76
CA GLY A 31 -9.26 11.25 4.13
C GLY A 31 -7.97 12.04 3.93
N LYS A 32 -7.13 11.66 2.96
CA LYS A 32 -5.85 12.32 2.62
C LYS A 32 -5.99 13.18 1.36
N GLU A 33 -4.99 14.02 1.11
CA GLU A 33 -4.95 14.86 -0.10
C GLU A 33 -4.64 14.02 -1.36
N PRO A 34 -5.52 14.00 -2.38
CA PRO A 34 -5.35 13.17 -3.59
C PRO A 34 -4.05 13.42 -4.35
N LYS A 35 -3.64 14.69 -4.44
CA LYS A 35 -2.41 15.07 -5.15
C LYS A 35 -1.16 14.48 -4.48
N VAL A 36 -1.15 14.44 -3.15
CA VAL A 36 -0.03 13.86 -2.37
C VAL A 36 0.01 12.35 -2.57
N MET A 37 -1.15 11.68 -2.52
CA MET A 37 -1.21 10.22 -2.74
C MET A 37 -0.75 9.84 -4.15
N SER A 38 -1.24 10.53 -5.18
CA SER A 38 -0.83 10.31 -6.57
C SER A 38 0.67 10.56 -6.77
N ALA A 39 1.23 11.60 -6.15
CA ALA A 39 2.67 11.87 -6.19
C ALA A 39 3.50 10.80 -5.46
N MET A 40 2.97 10.23 -4.38
CA MET A 40 3.63 9.19 -3.58
C MET A 40 3.70 7.85 -4.30
N LEU A 41 2.62 7.46 -4.98
CA LEU A 41 2.53 6.19 -5.69
C LEU A 41 3.19 6.23 -7.07
N ARG A 42 3.40 7.41 -7.65
CA ARG A 42 4.05 7.57 -8.96
C ARG A 42 5.38 6.79 -9.04
N GLN A 43 5.59 6.12 -10.18
CA GLN A 43 6.84 5.42 -10.46
C GLN A 43 8.06 6.35 -10.30
N GLY A 44 9.07 5.91 -9.57
CA GLY A 44 10.28 6.70 -9.28
C GLY A 44 10.07 7.82 -8.24
N SER A 45 8.92 7.89 -7.57
CA SER A 45 8.71 8.82 -6.47
C SER A 45 9.69 8.55 -5.33
N HIS A 46 10.17 9.60 -4.68
CA HIS A 46 11.01 9.53 -3.48
C HIS A 46 10.19 9.59 -2.16
N LEU A 47 8.87 9.76 -2.25
CA LEU A 47 8.00 9.95 -1.08
C LEU A 47 7.64 8.61 -0.44
N HIS A 48 8.04 8.40 0.81
CA HIS A 48 7.84 7.14 1.53
C HIS A 48 6.38 6.90 1.95
N ILE A 49 5.93 5.63 1.87
CA ILE A 49 4.70 5.18 2.55
C ILE A 49 5.09 4.85 3.99
N SER A 50 4.88 5.81 4.89
CA SER A 50 5.16 5.65 6.32
C SER A 50 4.39 4.48 6.95
N ASP A 51 4.90 3.94 8.06
CA ASP A 51 4.25 2.83 8.77
C ASP A 51 2.80 3.15 9.15
N ASP A 52 2.55 4.36 9.67
CA ASP A 52 1.20 4.83 10.01
C ASP A 52 0.26 4.82 8.79
N LEU A 53 0.76 5.23 7.63
CA LEU A 53 -0.02 5.23 6.38
C LEU A 53 -0.26 3.80 5.89
N ALA A 54 0.74 2.92 5.99
CA ALA A 54 0.59 1.51 5.66
C ALA A 54 -0.50 0.85 6.53
N ARG A 55 -0.46 1.05 7.85
CA ARG A 55 -1.49 0.54 8.76
C ARG A 55 -2.89 1.10 8.46
N GLN A 56 -2.99 2.38 8.08
CA GLN A 56 -4.25 2.98 7.65
C GLN A 56 -4.81 2.34 6.38
N ILE A 57 -3.95 2.10 5.38
CA ILE A 57 -4.36 1.42 4.14
C ILE A 57 -4.84 -0.01 4.46
N GLU A 58 -4.08 -0.77 5.24
CA GLU A 58 -4.48 -2.13 5.61
C GLU A 58 -5.85 -2.16 6.31
N GLN A 59 -6.10 -1.24 7.24
CA GLN A 59 -7.39 -1.13 7.91
C GLN A 59 -8.52 -0.75 6.95
N ALA A 60 -8.29 0.22 6.06
CA ALA A 60 -9.30 0.69 5.12
C ALA A 60 -9.76 -0.42 4.15
N PHE A 61 -8.85 -1.34 3.81
CA PHE A 61 -9.12 -2.45 2.87
C PHE A 61 -9.21 -3.81 3.56
N SER A 62 -9.32 -3.83 4.89
CA SER A 62 -9.44 -5.06 5.70
C SER A 62 -8.34 -6.11 5.43
N LYS A 63 -7.12 -5.67 5.10
CA LYS A 63 -5.94 -6.53 4.98
C LYS A 63 -5.33 -6.77 6.38
N PRO A 64 -4.61 -7.89 6.60
CA PRO A 64 -3.95 -8.12 7.87
C PRO A 64 -2.85 -7.09 8.14
N ALA A 65 -2.49 -6.91 9.42
CA ALA A 65 -1.38 -6.04 9.79
C ALA A 65 -0.08 -6.56 9.17
N PHE A 66 0.77 -5.64 8.68
CA PHE A 66 2.05 -5.95 8.01
C PHE A 66 1.93 -6.54 6.60
N TRP A 67 0.71 -6.68 6.08
CA TRP A 67 0.48 -7.13 4.71
C TRP A 67 1.21 -6.27 3.68
N LEU A 68 1.17 -4.94 3.81
CA LEU A 68 1.87 -4.03 2.89
C LEU A 68 3.40 -4.16 2.98
N ASP A 69 3.92 -4.70 4.07
CA ASP A 69 5.35 -4.87 4.28
C ASP A 69 5.89 -6.13 3.59
N GLY A 70 5.01 -6.99 3.07
CA GLY A 70 5.37 -8.33 2.59
C GLY A 70 5.25 -9.41 3.66
N ASP A 71 4.82 -9.06 4.87
CA ASP A 71 4.62 -9.99 5.98
C ASP A 71 3.14 -10.39 6.00
N ASP A 72 2.72 -11.15 4.98
CA ASP A 72 1.39 -11.73 4.97
C ASP A 72 1.39 -13.02 5.81
N PRO A 73 0.65 -13.10 6.94
CA PRO A 73 0.59 -14.31 7.75
C PRO A 73 -0.11 -15.47 7.02
N SER A 74 -0.78 -15.21 5.89
CA SER A 74 -1.41 -16.21 5.03
C SER A 74 -0.43 -16.82 4.01
N ASP A 75 0.69 -16.16 3.70
CA ASP A 75 1.79 -16.71 2.91
C ASP A 75 2.78 -17.47 3.79
N ASN A 76 2.25 -18.36 4.63
CA ASN A 76 3.02 -19.49 5.14
C ASN A 76 2.90 -20.64 4.14
N THR A 77 3.36 -20.43 2.89
CA THR A 77 3.62 -21.52 1.95
C THR A 77 4.88 -22.28 2.37
N LEU A 78 4.75 -22.98 3.48
CA LEU A 78 5.71 -23.97 3.94
C LEU A 78 5.53 -25.24 3.11
N THR A 79 6.12 -25.28 1.91
CA THR A 79 6.45 -26.53 1.21
C THR A 79 7.81 -26.40 0.51
N HIS A 80 8.85 -26.71 1.29
CA HIS A 80 9.90 -27.72 1.05
C HIS A 80 10.55 -27.85 -0.34
#